data_AF-A0A7L4TIH8-F1
#
_entry.id   AF-A0A7L4TIH8-F1
#
_cell.length_a   1.000
_cell.length_b   1.000
_cell.length_c   1.000
_cell.angle_alpha   90.00
_cell.angle_beta   90.00
_cell.angle_gamma   90.00
#
_symmetry.space_group_name_H-M   'P 1'
#
loop_
_entity.id
_entity.type
_entity.pdbx_description
1 polymer ?
#
loop_
_entity_poly.entity_id
_entity_poly.type
_entity_poly.pdbx_seq_one_letter_code
_entity_poly.pdbx_strand_id
1 'polypeptide(L)'
;MYRSHTCGELRIEDKNQEVTLAGWVQKIRDKGFMAWVDLRDRYGITQLIFDEERTPKEMMERATELGREFVIQVKGKVIERESKNPNLPTGDIEILVSELQIL
;
A
#
# COMPACT_ATOMS: atom_id res chain seq x y z
N MET A 1 -8.45 -15.97 -0.94
CA MET A 1 -9.28 -14.88 -0.38
C MET A 1 -8.71 -13.56 -0.90
N TYR A 2 -9.54 -12.62 -1.37
CA TYR A 2 -9.02 -11.42 -2.07
C TYR A 2 -8.44 -10.35 -1.13
N ARG A 3 -8.85 -10.32 0.13
CA ARG A 3 -8.33 -9.40 1.15
C ARG A 3 -8.51 -10.00 2.55
N SER A 4 -7.63 -9.65 3.48
CA SER A 4 -7.78 -9.91 4.91
C SER A 4 -8.49 -8.75 5.61
N HIS A 5 -8.25 -7.53 5.13
CA HIS A 5 -8.77 -6.30 5.71
C HIS A 5 -9.32 -5.36 4.62
N THR A 6 -10.15 -4.40 5.03
CA THR A 6 -10.54 -3.26 4.18
C THR A 6 -9.40 -2.23 4.09
N CYS A 7 -9.42 -1.39 3.05
CA CYS A 7 -8.42 -0.32 2.90
C CYS A 7 -8.62 0.85 3.88
N GLY A 8 -9.61 0.80 4.78
CA GLY A 8 -9.92 1.87 5.72
C GLY A 8 -9.83 1.49 7.21
N GLU A 9 -9.62 0.21 7.54
CA GLU A 9 -9.74 -0.26 8.92
C GLU A 9 -8.43 -0.43 9.67
N LEU A 10 -7.29 -0.54 8.98
CA LEU A 10 -5.99 -0.73 9.63
C LEU A 10 -5.59 0.45 10.50
N ARG A 11 -4.98 0.18 11.65
CA ARG A 11 -4.50 1.17 12.62
C ARG A 11 -3.09 0.84 13.10
N ILE A 12 -2.54 1.69 13.96
CA ILE A 12 -1.20 1.52 14.52
C ILE A 12 -1.08 0.25 15.38
N GLU A 13 -2.19 -0.20 15.96
CA GLU A 13 -2.30 -1.46 16.69
C GLU A 13 -2.03 -2.69 15.80
N ASP A 14 -2.20 -2.54 14.48
CA ASP A 14 -1.92 -3.61 13.51
C ASP A 14 -0.45 -3.64 13.06
N LYS A 15 0.41 -2.78 13.61
CA LYS A 15 1.83 -2.72 13.27
C LYS A 15 2.48 -4.11 13.40
N ASN A 16 3.30 -4.44 12.42
CA ASN A 16 3.98 -5.72 12.21
C ASN A 16 3.11 -6.89 11.72
N GLN A 17 1.79 -6.73 11.58
CA GLN A 17 0.96 -7.77 10.99
C GLN A 17 1.19 -7.88 9.47
N GLU A 18 1.11 -9.10 8.95
CA GLU A 18 1.02 -9.35 7.51
C GLU A 18 -0.44 -9.27 7.07
N VAL A 19 -0.71 -8.49 6.04
CA VAL A 19 -2.07 -8.22 5.54
C VAL A 19 -2.15 -8.40 4.04
N THR A 20 -3.35 -8.72 3.56
CA THR A 20 -3.68 -8.71 2.13
C THR A 20 -4.75 -7.65 1.90
N LEU A 21 -4.49 -6.70 1.02
CA LEU A 21 -5.45 -5.67 0.61
C LEU A 21 -5.74 -5.79 -0.88
N ALA A 22 -6.95 -5.42 -1.27
CA ALA A 22 -7.33 -5.31 -2.67
C ALA A 22 -8.23 -4.09 -2.89
N GLY A 23 -8.03 -3.38 -3.99
CA GLY A 23 -8.73 -2.14 -4.29
C GLY A 23 -8.25 -1.48 -5.57
N TRP A 24 -8.61 -0.21 -5.74
CA TRP A 24 -8.25 0.62 -6.88
C TRP A 24 -7.09 1.54 -6.54
N VAL A 25 -6.14 1.66 -7.47
CA VAL A 25 -5.06 2.65 -7.37
C VAL A 25 -5.64 4.06 -7.50
N GLN A 26 -5.69 4.81 -6.40
CA GLN A 26 -6.21 6.18 -6.37
C GLN A 26 -5.17 7.21 -6.85
N LYS A 27 -3.92 7.05 -6.40
CA LYS A 27 -2.83 7.98 -6.67
C LYS A 27 -1.50 7.26 -6.56
N ILE A 28 -0.56 7.62 -7.43
CA ILE A 28 0.81 7.14 -7.41
C ILE A 28 1.72 8.35 -7.20
N ARG A 29 2.77 8.18 -6.39
CA ARG A 29 3.85 9.15 -6.19
C ARG A 29 5.16 8.40 -6.36
N ASP A 30 5.93 8.76 -7.37
CA ASP A 30 7.20 8.12 -7.70
C ASP A 30 8.35 9.14 -7.57
N LYS A 31 9.42 8.74 -6.89
CA LYS A 31 10.67 9.48 -6.72
C LYS A 31 11.89 8.74 -7.27
N GLY A 32 11.69 7.69 -8.07
CA GLY A 32 12.73 6.79 -8.57
C GLY A 32 13.08 5.71 -7.56
N PHE A 33 13.69 6.08 -6.44
CA PHE A 33 14.14 5.14 -5.40
C PHE A 33 13.05 4.75 -4.39
N MET A 34 11.91 5.44 -4.44
CA MET A 34 10.73 5.16 -3.62
C MET A 34 9.46 5.46 -4.41
N ALA A 35 8.47 4.60 -4.27
CA ALA A 35 7.13 4.79 -4.80
C ALA A 35 6.08 4.59 -3.70
N TRP A 36 5.06 5.44 -3.73
CA TRP A 36 3.88 5.31 -2.88
C TRP A 36 2.64 5.17 -3.74
N VAL A 37 1.76 4.28 -3.33
CA VAL A 37 0.47 4.05 -3.98
C VAL A 37 -0.63 4.18 -2.94
N ASP A 38 -1.57 5.09 -3.16
CA ASP A 38 -2.78 5.16 -2.35
C ASP A 38 -3.77 4.12 -2.91
N LEU A 39 -4.01 3.05 -2.14
CA LEU A 39 -4.97 2.00 -2.48
C LEU A 39 -6.33 2.33 -1.85
N ARG A 40 -7.37 2.41 -2.67
CA ARG A 40 -8.73 2.80 -2.27
C ARG A 40 -9.68 1.62 -2.38
N ASP A 41 -10.54 1.46 -1.39
CA ASP A 41 -11.79 0.72 -1.52
C ASP A 41 -12.97 1.56 -0.99
N ARG A 42 -14.14 0.94 -0.79
CA ARG A 42 -15.33 1.62 -0.27
C ARG A 42 -15.13 2.23 1.12
N TYR A 43 -14.23 1.67 1.92
CA TYR A 43 -14.10 1.96 3.36
C TYR A 43 -13.01 2.96 3.66
N GLY A 44 -12.09 3.19 2.72
CA GLY A 44 -11.06 4.20 2.88
C GLY A 44 -9.88 4.02 1.94
N ILE A 45 -8.76 4.63 2.34
CA ILE A 45 -7.50 4.60 1.62
C ILE A 45 -6.43 4.08 2.56
N THR A 46 -5.58 3.18 2.09
CA THR A 46 -4.34 2.78 2.77
C THR A 46 -3.17 3.07 1.83
N GLN A 47 -2.09 3.63 2.35
CA GLN A 47 -0.87 3.86 1.58
C GLN A 47 -0.05 2.58 1.52
N LEU A 48 0.41 2.27 0.32
CA LEU A 48 1.39 1.26 0.03
C LEU A 48 2.73 1.96 -0.20
N ILE A 49 3.82 1.35 0.26
CA ILE A 49 5.18 1.84 0.06
C ILE A 49 6.03 0.75 -0.59
N PHE A 50 6.82 1.20 -1.55
CA PHE A 50 7.87 0.46 -2.23
C PHE A 50 9.14 1.31 -2.12
N ASP A 51 10.22 0.76 -1.57
CA ASP A 51 11.51 1.43 -1.45
C ASP A 51 12.64 0.48 -1.83
N GLU A 52 13.66 0.99 -2.52
CA GLU A 52 14.75 0.18 -3.06
C GLU A 52 15.55 -0.62 -2.01
N GLU A 53 15.58 -0.17 -0.75
CA GLU A 53 16.32 -0.87 0.31
C GLU A 53 15.60 -2.15 0.76
N ARG A 54 14.27 -2.14 0.77
CA ARG A 54 13.44 -3.24 1.31
C ARG A 54 12.62 -3.98 0.25
N THR A 55 12.57 -3.45 -0.96
CA THR A 55 11.71 -3.95 -2.05
C THR A 55 12.58 -4.45 -3.21
N PRO A 56 12.38 -5.68 -3.70
CA PRO A 56 13.10 -6.18 -4.86
C PRO A 56 12.90 -5.29 -6.09
N LYS A 57 13.96 -5.11 -6.89
CA LYS A 57 13.95 -4.24 -8.08
C LYS A 57 12.80 -4.54 -9.05
N GLU A 58 12.50 -5.81 -9.28
CA GLU A 58 11.38 -6.22 -10.13
C GLU A 58 10.02 -5.70 -9.61
N MET A 59 9.82 -5.68 -8.29
CA MET A 59 8.60 -5.16 -7.69
C MET A 59 8.53 -3.64 -7.75
N MET A 60 9.68 -2.95 -7.63
CA MET A 60 9.77 -1.51 -7.88
C MET A 60 9.32 -1.18 -9.32
N GLU A 61 9.84 -1.89 -10.32
CA GLU A 61 9.46 -1.70 -11.73
C GLU A 61 7.95 -1.94 -11.93
N ARG A 62 7.40 -3.02 -11.37
CA ARG A 62 5.96 -3.30 -11.42
C ARG A 62 5.11 -2.23 -10.73
N ALA A 63 5.59 -1.62 -9.65
CA ALA A 63 4.89 -0.52 -8.97
C ALA A 63 4.84 0.75 -9.84
N THR A 64 5.91 1.02 -10.61
CA THR A 64 5.95 2.17 -11.55
C THR A 64 5.07 1.99 -12.78
N GLU A 65 4.76 0.76 -13.17
CA GLU A 65 3.83 0.44 -14.26
C GLU A 65 2.35 0.58 -13.88
N LEU A 66 2.05 0.74 -12.58
CA LEU A 66 0.67 0.90 -12.13
C LEU A 66 0.05 2.16 -12.74
N GLY A 67 -1.18 2.02 -13.22
CA GLY A 67 -2.01 3.12 -13.66
C GLY A 67 -3.04 3.53 -12.61
N ARG A 68 -3.52 4.77 -12.69
CA ARG A 68 -4.70 5.20 -11.91
C ARG A 68 -5.89 4.30 -12.26
N GLU A 69 -6.68 3.96 -11.25
CA GLU A 69 -7.84 3.05 -11.30
C GLU A 69 -7.50 1.59 -11.65
N PHE A 70 -6.23 1.18 -11.68
CA PHE A 70 -5.89 -0.24 -11.75
C PHE A 70 -6.47 -0.97 -10.53
N VAL A 71 -7.06 -2.15 -10.76
CA VAL A 71 -7.48 -3.04 -9.71
C VAL A 71 -6.30 -3.91 -9.34
N ILE A 72 -5.86 -3.83 -8.08
CA ILE A 72 -4.71 -4.59 -7.61
C ILE A 72 -5.03 -5.32 -6.31
N GLN A 73 -4.31 -6.42 -6.10
CA GLN A 73 -4.15 -7.07 -4.82
C GLN A 73 -2.70 -6.92 -4.38
N VAL A 74 -2.49 -6.67 -3.10
CA VAL A 74 -1.17 -6.64 -2.49
C VAL A 74 -1.13 -7.46 -1.21
N LYS A 75 0.02 -8.05 -0.93
CA LYS A 75 0.38 -8.52 0.40
C LYS A 75 1.55 -7.69 0.92
N GLY A 76 1.59 -7.50 2.23
CA GLY A 76 2.68 -6.77 2.84
C GLY A 76 2.55 -6.66 4.34
N LYS A 77 3.55 -6.01 4.94
CA LYS A 77 3.64 -5.81 6.39
C LYS A 77 3.17 -4.40 6.75
N VAL A 78 2.32 -4.30 7.77
CA VAL A 78 1.93 -2.99 8.34
C VAL A 78 3.14 -2.40 9.05
N ILE A 79 3.54 -1.20 8.64
CA ILE A 79 4.60 -0.42 9.28
C ILE A 79 4.09 0.96 9.67
N GLU A 80 4.76 1.58 10.64
CA GLU A 80 4.44 2.95 11.05
C GLU A 80 5.01 3.94 10.04
N ARG A 81 4.25 4.97 9.68
CA ARG A 81 4.75 6.05 8.83
C ARG A 81 5.74 6.91 9.59
N GLU A 82 6.80 7.33 8.90
CA GLU A 82 7.68 8.39 9.39
C GLU A 82 6.95 9.74 9.50
N SER A 83 6.07 10.04 8.53
CA SER A 83 5.25 11.24 8.51
C SER A 83 3.76 10.89 8.51
N LYS A 84 3.14 11.06 9.68
CA LYS A 84 1.74 10.70 9.95
C LYS A 84 0.78 11.66 9.24
N ASN A 85 -0.31 11.14 8.70
CA ASN A 85 -1.35 11.94 8.05
C ASN A 85 -2.64 12.00 8.89
N PRO A 86 -2.88 13.08 9.66
CA PRO A 86 -4.03 13.17 10.56
C PRO A 86 -5.39 13.22 9.83
N ASN A 87 -5.41 13.39 8.51
CA ASN A 87 -6.65 13.42 7.72
C ASN A 87 -7.12 12.03 7.29
N LEU A 88 -6.35 10.97 7.56
CA LEU A 88 -6.71 9.59 7.22
C LEU A 88 -6.75 8.72 8.48
N PRO A 89 -7.79 7.87 8.66
CA PRO A 89 -7.82 6.91 9.76
C PRO A 89 -6.64 5.93 9.77
N THR A 90 -6.10 5.61 8.59
CA THR A 90 -4.91 4.77 8.36
C THR A 90 -3.63 5.60 8.31
N GLY A 91 -3.70 6.89 8.66
CA GLY A 91 -2.63 7.87 8.45
C GLY A 91 -1.39 7.67 9.32
N ASP A 92 -1.48 6.83 10.35
CA ASP A 92 -0.35 6.44 11.19
C ASP A 92 0.47 5.29 10.60
N ILE A 93 -0.07 4.58 9.61
CA ILE A 93 0.53 3.36 9.05
C ILE A 93 0.62 3.39 7.52
N GLU A 94 1.45 2.52 6.98
CA GLU A 94 1.52 2.17 5.57
C GLU A 94 1.89 0.70 5.40
N ILE A 95 1.69 0.14 4.22
CA ILE A 95 2.00 -1.26 3.93
C ILE A 95 3.28 -1.34 3.13
N LEU A 96 4.32 -1.94 3.72
CA LEU A 96 5.51 -2.35 2.99
C LEU A 96 5.15 -3.58 2.17
N VAL A 97 5.03 -3.40 0.85
CA VAL A 97 4.51 -4.43 -0.06
C VAL A 97 5.56 -5.50 -0.31
N SER A 98 5.15 -6.76 -0.18
CA SER A 98 5.96 -7.96 -0.46
C SER A 98 5.44 -8.76 -1.65
N GLU A 99 4.17 -8.57 -2.04
CA GLU A 99 3.59 -9.15 -3.25
C GLU A 99 2.61 -8.15 -3.88
N LEU A 100 2.63 -8.06 -5.21
CA LEU A 100 1.71 -7.23 -6.01
C LEU A 100 1.12 -8.07 -7.14
N GLN A 101 -0.19 -7.97 -7.36
CA GLN A 101 -0.91 -8.58 -8.47
C GLN A 101 -1.89 -7.58 -9.07
N ILE A 102 -1.89 -7.45 -10.40
CA ILE A 102 -2.91 -6.69 -11.15
C ILE A 102 -4.05 -7.67 -11.50
N LEU A 103 -5.30 -7.24 -11.30
CA LEU A 103 -6.53 -8.05 -11.45
C LEU A 103 -7.34 -7.66 -12.68
#